data_AF-A0A418QGW0-F1
#
_entry.id   AF-A0A418QGW0-F1
#
_cell.length_a   1.000
_cell.length_b   1.000
_cell.length_c   1.000
_cell.angle_alpha   90.00
_cell.angle_beta   90.00
_cell.angle_gamma   90.00
#
_symmetry.space_group_name_H-M   'P 1'
#
loop_
_entity.id
_entity.type
_entity.pdbx_description
1 polymer ?
#
loop_
_entity_poly.entity_id
_entity_poly.type
_entity_poly.pdbx_seq_one_letter_code
_entity_poly.pdbx_strand_id
1 'polypeptide(L)'
;MPAPRPTAEQAALVELRSPTCATTIQFFAPHVLESTDGEPRVHGVVLDGDVQQVHFRPQGEDYFLVVMVRATPDGWEILGARASARARVALSIVSETLSADDITLATGLDPTDAWSVGDEWTRPGFSPSRRTFTRWTLCPEGDRPGEFEDKLTRLLDLTQEAAPRIRTLADTCDVNVTVGYYGYAEQMWGVPIEREDLSRLAALGAGLDIDLYAGSPALAEVP
;
A
#
# COMPACT_ATOMS: atom_id res chain seq x y z
N MET A 1 0.20 -36.60 19.03
CA MET A 1 0.91 -35.38 18.60
C MET A 1 0.21 -34.20 19.26
N PRO A 2 0.93 -33.20 19.80
CA PRO A 2 0.29 -31.97 20.23
C PRO A 2 -0.37 -31.29 19.03
N ALA A 3 -1.52 -30.64 19.24
CA ALA A 3 -2.17 -29.86 18.20
C ALA A 3 -1.22 -28.74 17.72
N PRO A 4 -1.24 -28.40 16.41
CA PRO A 4 -0.44 -27.29 15.91
C PRO A 4 -0.84 -26.00 16.64
N ARG A 5 0.17 -25.21 17.03
CA ARG A 5 -0.03 -23.88 17.61
C ARG A 5 -0.80 -23.02 16.61
N PRO A 6 -1.81 -22.24 17.04
CA PRO A 6 -2.53 -21.35 16.13
C PRO A 6 -1.58 -20.32 15.50
N THR A 7 -1.88 -19.88 14.29
CA THR A 7 -1.14 -18.80 13.62
C THR A 7 -1.54 -17.42 14.17
N ALA A 8 -0.78 -16.38 13.81
CA ALA A 8 -1.12 -14.99 14.15
C ALA A 8 -2.49 -14.61 13.57
N GLU A 9 -2.80 -15.04 12.34
CA GLU A 9 -4.12 -14.81 11.73
C GLU A 9 -5.23 -15.43 12.56
N GLN A 10 -5.04 -16.68 13.01
CA GLN A 10 -6.04 -17.38 13.82
C GLN A 10 -6.26 -16.70 15.16
N ALA A 11 -5.19 -16.19 15.80
CA ALA A 11 -5.31 -15.43 17.04
C ALA A 11 -6.12 -14.13 16.83
N ALA A 12 -5.83 -13.38 15.77
CA ALA A 12 -6.56 -12.17 15.43
C ALA A 12 -8.05 -12.45 15.10
N LEU A 13 -8.33 -13.52 14.35
CA LEU A 13 -9.71 -13.93 14.04
C LEU A 13 -10.49 -14.33 15.31
N VAL A 14 -9.85 -14.99 16.27
CA VAL A 14 -10.47 -15.29 17.57
C VAL A 14 -10.81 -14.01 18.32
N GLU A 15 -9.90 -13.04 18.37
CA GLU A 15 -10.15 -11.73 18.96
C GLU A 15 -11.31 -11.00 18.26
N LEU A 16 -11.41 -11.04 16.93
CA LEU A 16 -12.53 -10.38 16.22
C LEU A 16 -13.90 -11.04 16.50
N ARG A 17 -13.94 -12.35 16.78
CA ARG A 17 -15.19 -13.07 17.10
C ARG A 17 -15.68 -12.78 18.52
N SER A 18 -14.76 -12.56 19.45
CA SER A 18 -15.06 -12.27 20.84
C SER A 18 -14.06 -11.27 21.41
N PRO A 19 -14.20 -9.97 21.06
CA PRO A 19 -13.21 -8.95 21.39
C PRO A 19 -12.95 -8.86 22.89
N THR A 20 -11.67 -8.91 23.26
CA THR A 20 -11.20 -8.75 24.64
C THR A 20 -10.46 -7.44 24.83
N CYS A 21 -9.91 -6.87 23.77
CA CYS A 21 -9.19 -5.61 23.82
C CYS A 21 -10.11 -4.42 23.48
N ALA A 22 -10.07 -3.37 24.30
CA ALA A 22 -10.87 -2.16 24.11
C ALA A 22 -10.67 -1.52 22.72
N THR A 23 -9.43 -1.44 22.26
CA THR A 23 -9.13 -0.87 20.94
C THR A 23 -9.68 -1.73 19.80
N THR A 24 -9.77 -3.05 19.96
CA THR A 24 -10.43 -3.91 18.96
C THR A 24 -11.88 -3.48 18.81
N ILE A 25 -12.60 -3.31 19.93
CA ILE A 25 -13.99 -2.86 19.92
C ILE A 25 -14.12 -1.49 19.24
N GLN A 26 -13.28 -0.52 19.63
CA GLN A 26 -13.31 0.85 19.09
C GLN A 26 -13.16 0.89 17.57
N PHE A 27 -12.15 0.19 17.05
CA PHE A 27 -11.80 0.25 15.64
C PHE A 27 -12.62 -0.67 14.77
N PHE A 28 -13.07 -1.83 15.26
CA PHE A 28 -13.74 -2.83 14.41
C PHE A 28 -15.26 -2.82 14.52
N ALA A 29 -15.85 -2.41 15.64
CA ALA A 29 -17.31 -2.40 15.79
C ALA A 29 -18.05 -1.48 14.79
N PRO A 30 -17.52 -0.32 14.38
CA PRO A 30 -18.17 0.54 13.39
C PRO A 30 -18.10 0.01 11.95
N HIS A 31 -17.33 -1.05 11.69
CA HIS A 31 -16.95 -1.45 10.34
C HIS A 31 -17.49 -2.82 9.96
N VAL A 32 -17.96 -2.92 8.72
CA VAL A 32 -18.19 -4.22 8.07
C VAL A 32 -16.90 -4.59 7.34
N LEU A 33 -16.29 -5.73 7.68
CA LEU A 33 -15.05 -6.19 7.04
C LEU A 33 -15.33 -6.89 5.71
N GLU A 34 -14.38 -6.79 4.78
CA GLU A 34 -14.30 -7.71 3.65
C GLU A 34 -14.20 -9.15 4.18
N SER A 35 -14.93 -10.08 3.54
CA SER A 35 -15.04 -11.46 4.03
C SER A 35 -14.92 -12.47 2.89
N THR A 36 -14.34 -13.62 3.20
CA THR A 36 -14.35 -14.81 2.34
C THR A 36 -15.07 -15.92 3.10
N ASP A 37 -16.07 -16.56 2.47
CA ASP A 37 -16.84 -17.65 3.08
C ASP A 37 -17.47 -17.31 4.46
N GLY A 38 -17.83 -16.04 4.66
CA GLY A 38 -18.48 -15.55 5.88
C GLY A 38 -17.54 -15.22 7.04
N GLU A 39 -16.22 -15.38 6.87
CA GLU A 39 -15.21 -14.93 7.85
C GLU A 39 -14.45 -13.68 7.37
N PRO A 40 -14.02 -12.78 8.29
CA PRO A 40 -13.15 -11.67 7.94
C PRO A 40 -11.91 -12.12 7.17
N ARG A 41 -11.67 -11.48 6.03
CA ARG A 41 -10.51 -11.78 5.19
C ARG A 41 -9.25 -11.12 5.75
N VAL A 42 -8.20 -11.91 5.93
CA VAL A 42 -6.85 -11.38 6.20
C VAL A 42 -6.20 -10.95 4.89
N HIS A 43 -5.79 -9.68 4.82
CA HIS A 43 -5.13 -9.10 3.64
C HIS A 43 -3.61 -9.19 3.69
N GLY A 44 -3.05 -9.44 4.87
CA GLY A 44 -1.62 -9.69 5.05
C GLY A 44 -1.24 -9.67 6.51
N VAL A 45 -0.05 -10.20 6.78
CA VAL A 45 0.61 -10.12 8.08
C VAL A 45 1.95 -9.46 7.88
N VAL A 46 2.19 -8.37 8.60
CA VAL A 46 3.45 -7.62 8.57
C VAL A 46 4.12 -7.80 9.92
N LEU A 47 5.41 -8.13 9.91
CA LEU A 47 6.22 -8.22 11.12
C LEU A 47 6.84 -6.85 11.41
N ASP A 48 6.63 -6.36 12.63
CA ASP A 48 7.25 -5.15 13.16
C ASP A 48 7.93 -5.50 14.49
N GLY A 49 9.26 -5.61 14.46
CA GLY A 49 10.03 -6.15 15.59
C GLY A 49 9.59 -7.57 15.95
N ASP A 50 9.01 -7.74 17.15
CA ASP A 50 8.45 -9.01 17.65
C ASP A 50 6.92 -9.09 17.55
N VAL A 51 6.28 -8.08 16.93
CA VAL A 51 4.83 -7.96 16.81
C VAL A 51 4.38 -8.33 15.40
N GLN A 52 3.41 -9.23 15.29
CA GLN A 52 2.72 -9.55 14.05
C GLN A 52 1.50 -8.64 13.91
N GLN A 53 1.45 -7.89 12.83
CA GLN A 53 0.36 -6.98 12.50
C GLN A 53 -0.55 -7.63 11.45
N VAL A 54 -1.71 -8.11 11.90
CA VAL A 54 -2.69 -8.80 11.03
C VAL A 54 -3.66 -7.77 10.48
N HIS A 55 -3.66 -7.62 9.15
CA HIS A 55 -4.38 -6.56 8.45
C HIS A 55 -5.70 -7.06 7.85
N PHE A 56 -6.76 -6.29 8.08
CA PHE A 56 -8.11 -6.48 7.57
C PHE A 56 -8.54 -5.23 6.80
N ARG A 57 -9.45 -5.38 5.83
CA ARG A 57 -10.03 -4.24 5.11
C ARG A 57 -11.50 -4.07 5.48
N PRO A 58 -11.93 -2.87 5.87
CA PRO A 58 -13.35 -2.54 5.87
C PRO A 58 -13.89 -2.41 4.44
N GLN A 59 -15.15 -2.79 4.25
CA GLN A 59 -15.84 -2.64 2.97
C GLN A 59 -16.06 -1.17 2.63
N GLY A 60 -15.71 -0.79 1.40
CA GLY A 60 -15.91 0.58 0.91
C GLY A 60 -14.90 1.60 1.46
N GLU A 61 -13.88 1.15 2.20
CA GLU A 61 -12.84 2.00 2.77
C GLU A 61 -11.48 1.71 2.15
N ASP A 62 -10.63 2.76 2.14
CA ASP A 62 -9.30 2.73 1.54
C ASP A 62 -8.18 2.72 2.59
N TYR A 63 -8.38 2.07 3.74
CA TYR A 63 -7.33 1.84 4.74
C TYR A 63 -7.45 0.41 5.31
N PHE A 64 -6.51 0.05 6.18
CA PHE A 64 -6.52 -1.21 6.90
C PHE A 64 -6.90 -1.00 8.37
N LEU A 65 -7.61 -1.97 8.93
CA LEU A 65 -7.68 -2.17 10.38
C LEU A 65 -6.71 -3.29 10.75
N VAL A 66 -5.98 -3.10 11.84
CA VAL A 66 -4.87 -3.95 12.22
C VAL A 66 -5.10 -4.49 13.62
N VAL A 67 -4.98 -5.80 13.79
CA VAL A 67 -4.84 -6.44 15.10
C VAL A 67 -3.37 -6.76 15.32
N MET A 68 -2.80 -6.25 16.41
CA MET A 68 -1.40 -6.45 16.76
C MET A 68 -1.30 -7.62 17.75
N VAL A 69 -0.55 -8.65 17.39
CA VAL A 69 -0.37 -9.85 18.22
C VAL A 69 1.11 -10.16 18.45
N ARG A 70 1.46 -10.58 19.65
CA ARG A 70 2.82 -11.01 20.01
C ARG A 70 2.84 -12.48 20.36
N ALA A 71 3.87 -13.19 19.89
CA ALA A 71 4.06 -14.60 20.24
C ALA A 71 4.55 -14.71 21.70
N THR A 72 3.90 -15.56 22.50
CA THR A 72 4.34 -15.91 23.87
C THR A 72 4.70 -17.40 23.95
N PRO A 73 5.25 -17.92 25.08
CA PRO A 73 5.45 -19.36 25.25
C PRO A 73 4.14 -20.16 25.17
N ASP A 74 3.04 -19.58 25.65
CA ASP A 74 1.74 -20.25 25.80
C ASP A 74 0.76 -19.99 24.64
N GLY A 75 1.08 -19.08 23.72
CA GLY A 75 0.18 -18.75 22.61
C GLY A 75 0.40 -17.36 22.04
N TRP A 76 -0.66 -16.58 21.92
CA TRP A 76 -0.60 -15.22 21.37
C TRP A 76 -1.19 -14.24 22.38
N GLU A 77 -0.52 -13.12 22.56
CA GLU A 77 -1.00 -11.97 23.30
C GLU A 77 -1.58 -10.95 22.31
N ILE A 78 -2.82 -10.51 22.53
CA ILE A 78 -3.42 -9.39 21.79
C ILE A 78 -2.93 -8.09 22.42
N LEU A 79 -2.16 -7.30 21.68
CA LEU A 79 -1.63 -6.03 22.18
C LEU A 79 -2.61 -4.87 21.98
N GLY A 80 -3.44 -4.98 20.95
CA GLY A 80 -4.43 -3.97 20.62
C GLY A 80 -4.75 -3.95 19.14
N ALA A 81 -5.46 -2.89 18.76
CA ALA A 81 -5.86 -2.63 17.39
C ALA A 81 -5.66 -1.17 17.02
N ARG A 82 -5.47 -0.90 15.74
CA ARG A 82 -5.32 0.44 15.17
C ARG A 82 -5.78 0.49 13.73
N ALA A 83 -5.97 1.68 13.18
CA ALA A 83 -5.93 1.86 11.74
C ALA A 83 -4.49 1.89 11.22
N SER A 84 -4.30 1.44 9.99
CA SER A 84 -3.08 1.61 9.19
C SER A 84 -3.46 2.11 7.81
N ALA A 85 -2.70 3.06 7.29
CA ALA A 85 -3.01 3.65 6.01
C ALA A 85 -2.79 2.66 4.86
N ARG A 86 -3.60 2.78 3.82
CA ARG A 86 -3.26 2.19 2.53
C ARG A 86 -2.33 3.16 1.79
N ALA A 87 -1.03 2.88 1.86
CA ALA A 87 -0.03 3.61 1.09
C ALA A 87 0.27 2.86 -0.21
N ARG A 88 0.07 3.50 -1.37
CA ARG A 88 0.50 2.99 -2.67
C ARG A 88 1.64 3.85 -3.19
N VAL A 89 2.84 3.27 -3.28
CA VAL A 89 4.06 3.96 -3.74
C VAL A 89 4.45 3.41 -5.11
N ALA A 90 4.63 4.29 -6.10
CA ALA A 90 4.93 3.89 -7.46
C ALA A 90 5.84 4.89 -8.18
N LEU A 91 6.79 4.39 -8.95
CA LEU A 91 7.47 5.19 -9.97
C LEU A 91 6.54 5.30 -11.18
N SER A 92 6.29 6.52 -11.64
CA SER A 92 5.47 6.84 -12.81
C SER A 92 6.32 7.65 -13.79
N ILE A 93 6.41 7.17 -15.02
CA ILE A 93 7.04 7.87 -16.14
C ILE A 93 5.95 8.20 -17.15
N VAL A 94 5.74 9.48 -17.41
CA VAL A 94 4.74 9.97 -18.37
C VAL A 94 5.46 10.61 -19.56
N SER A 95 5.03 10.25 -20.77
CA SER A 95 5.59 10.79 -22.01
C SER A 95 4.49 11.06 -23.02
N GLU A 96 4.63 12.14 -23.79
CA GLU A 96 3.76 12.42 -24.93
C GLU A 96 4.23 11.75 -26.22
N THR A 97 5.48 11.26 -26.25
CA THR A 97 6.15 10.82 -27.49
C THR A 97 6.63 9.37 -27.44
N LEU A 98 7.14 8.90 -26.30
CA LEU A 98 7.63 7.53 -26.16
C LEU A 98 6.46 6.57 -25.93
N SER A 99 6.55 5.37 -26.48
CA SER A 99 5.64 4.27 -26.13
C SER A 99 6.03 3.63 -24.80
N ALA A 100 5.14 2.81 -24.23
CA ALA A 100 5.46 2.04 -23.03
C ALA A 100 6.65 1.09 -23.25
N ASP A 101 6.76 0.48 -24.44
CA ASP A 101 7.85 -0.43 -24.80
C ASP A 101 9.19 0.30 -24.91
N ASP A 102 9.20 1.53 -25.43
CA ASP A 102 10.40 2.36 -25.46
C ASP A 102 10.92 2.66 -24.04
N ILE A 103 10.00 2.96 -23.11
CA ILE A 103 10.35 3.22 -21.70
C ILE A 103 10.85 1.94 -21.02
N THR A 104 10.19 0.81 -21.24
CA THR A 104 10.64 -0.52 -20.76
C THR A 104 12.06 -0.82 -21.26
N LEU A 105 12.33 -0.63 -22.56
CA LEU A 105 13.65 -0.86 -23.15
C LEU A 105 14.71 0.09 -22.57
N ALA A 106 14.37 1.38 -22.41
CA ALA A 106 15.29 2.39 -21.90
C ALA A 106 15.66 2.15 -20.42
N THR A 107 14.68 1.80 -19.59
CA THR A 107 14.91 1.55 -18.15
C THR A 107 15.50 0.17 -17.90
N GLY A 108 15.13 -0.83 -18.71
CA GLY A 108 15.42 -2.24 -18.46
C GLY A 108 14.60 -2.84 -17.33
N LEU A 109 13.47 -2.22 -16.99
CA LEU A 109 12.54 -2.67 -15.95
C LEU A 109 11.19 -3.00 -16.60
N ASP A 110 10.46 -3.95 -16.03
CA ASP A 110 9.09 -4.27 -16.44
C ASP A 110 8.08 -3.42 -15.64
N PRO A 111 7.10 -2.79 -16.30
CA PRO A 111 6.05 -2.06 -15.59
C PRO A 111 5.10 -3.01 -14.86
N THR A 112 4.52 -2.51 -13.78
CA THR A 112 3.33 -3.12 -13.16
C THR A 112 2.07 -2.84 -13.97
N ASP A 113 1.97 -1.63 -14.54
CA ASP A 113 0.89 -1.22 -15.43
C ASP A 113 1.42 -0.19 -16.43
N ALA A 114 0.93 -0.25 -17.66
CA ALA A 114 1.29 0.71 -18.69
C ALA A 114 0.23 0.83 -19.78
N TRP A 115 0.17 2.01 -20.38
CA TRP A 115 -0.50 2.24 -21.65
C TRP A 115 0.34 3.21 -22.49
N SER A 116 0.22 3.11 -23.80
CA SER A 116 0.89 3.99 -24.74
C SER A 116 -0.04 5.08 -25.26
N VAL A 117 0.55 6.19 -25.69
CA VAL A 117 -0.12 7.19 -26.50
C VAL A 117 -0.75 6.53 -27.74
N GLY A 118 -1.98 6.90 -28.05
CA GLY A 118 -2.73 6.36 -29.18
C GLY A 118 -3.52 5.08 -28.88
N ASP A 119 -3.26 4.40 -27.76
CA ASP A 119 -4.01 3.20 -27.36
C ASP A 119 -5.49 3.52 -27.18
N GLU A 120 -6.35 2.60 -27.59
CA GLU A 120 -7.79 2.73 -27.40
C GLU A 120 -8.18 2.50 -25.94
N TRP A 121 -9.04 3.37 -25.42
CA TRP A 121 -9.56 3.26 -24.07
C TRP A 121 -10.99 3.77 -23.98
N THR A 122 -11.79 3.04 -23.22
CA THR A 122 -13.18 3.38 -22.94
C THR A 122 -13.35 3.58 -21.43
N ARG A 123 -13.82 4.76 -21.03
CA ARG A 123 -14.30 4.99 -19.67
C ARG A 123 -15.72 4.43 -19.54
N PRO A 124 -16.09 3.79 -18.42
CA PRO A 124 -17.48 3.37 -18.19
C PRO A 124 -18.45 4.55 -18.39
N GLY A 125 -19.44 4.38 -19.27
CA GLY A 125 -20.43 5.42 -19.60
C GLY A 125 -20.00 6.42 -20.69
N PHE A 126 -18.85 6.25 -21.33
CA PHE A 126 -18.35 7.12 -22.41
C PHE A 126 -18.04 6.33 -23.68
N SER A 127 -18.03 7.02 -24.83
CA SER A 127 -17.57 6.44 -26.09
C SER A 127 -16.07 6.12 -26.06
N PRO A 128 -15.60 5.14 -26.84
CA PRO A 128 -14.18 4.86 -27.00
C PRO A 128 -13.40 6.11 -27.40
N SER A 129 -12.22 6.26 -26.82
CA SER A 129 -11.30 7.37 -27.04
C SER A 129 -9.87 6.84 -27.17
N ARG A 130 -8.92 7.70 -27.52
CA ARG A 130 -7.50 7.34 -27.55
C ARG A 130 -6.75 8.02 -26.42
N ARG A 131 -5.78 7.32 -25.82
CA ARG A 131 -4.85 7.89 -24.85
C ARG A 131 -4.05 9.00 -25.52
N THR A 132 -3.95 10.16 -24.87
CA THR A 132 -3.20 11.32 -25.37
C THR A 132 -1.74 11.34 -24.91
N PHE A 133 -1.37 10.43 -24.01
CA PHE A 133 -0.03 10.28 -23.46
C PHE A 133 0.20 8.82 -23.05
N THR A 134 1.46 8.43 -22.98
CA THR A 134 1.94 7.19 -22.41
C THR A 134 2.11 7.34 -20.91
N ARG A 135 1.65 6.35 -20.13
CA ARG A 135 2.02 6.20 -18.73
C ARG A 135 2.64 4.83 -18.53
N TRP A 136 3.81 4.83 -17.92
CA TRP A 136 4.53 3.64 -17.51
C TRP A 136 4.66 3.67 -15.99
N THR A 137 4.17 2.64 -15.29
CA THR A 137 4.11 2.62 -13.82
C THR A 137 4.75 1.36 -13.26
N LEU A 138 5.69 1.54 -12.32
CA LEU A 138 6.25 0.47 -11.49
C LEU A 138 5.77 0.64 -10.04
N CYS A 139 4.95 -0.30 -9.58
CA CYS A 139 4.36 -0.32 -8.24
C CYS A 139 4.57 -1.72 -7.62
N PRO A 140 5.77 -2.01 -7.08
CA PRO A 140 6.17 -3.37 -6.68
C PRO A 140 5.25 -3.98 -5.62
N GLU A 141 4.79 -3.16 -4.67
CA GLU A 141 3.97 -3.62 -3.56
C GLU A 141 2.46 -3.49 -3.81
N GLY A 142 2.06 -2.73 -4.83
CA GLY A 142 0.65 -2.49 -5.12
C GLY A 142 -0.12 -2.04 -3.88
N ASP A 143 -1.24 -2.72 -3.62
CA ASP A 143 -2.13 -2.48 -2.48
C ASP A 143 -1.87 -3.40 -1.29
N ARG A 144 -0.73 -4.11 -1.25
CA ARG A 144 -0.40 -4.97 -0.11
C ARG A 144 -0.30 -4.15 1.18
N PRO A 145 -0.62 -4.71 2.36
CA PRO A 145 -0.38 -4.03 3.63
C PRO A 145 1.11 -3.68 3.84
N GLY A 146 1.36 -2.73 4.73
CA GLY A 146 2.71 -2.28 5.09
C GLY A 146 2.84 -0.76 5.04
N GLU A 147 3.83 -0.26 5.76
CA GLU A 147 4.07 1.17 5.94
C GLU A 147 4.66 1.82 4.67
N PHE A 148 4.54 3.14 4.58
CA PHE A 148 4.96 3.91 3.39
C PHE A 148 6.46 3.81 3.14
N GLU A 149 7.25 3.92 4.21
CA GLU A 149 8.71 3.97 4.22
C GLU A 149 9.28 2.68 3.64
N ASP A 150 8.81 1.54 4.14
CA ASP A 150 9.21 0.22 3.64
C ASP A 150 8.94 0.07 2.14
N LYS A 151 7.79 0.57 1.67
CA LYS A 151 7.42 0.49 0.26
C LYS A 151 8.25 1.43 -0.61
N LEU A 152 8.57 2.62 -0.11
CA LEU A 152 9.47 3.55 -0.77
C LEU A 152 10.87 2.95 -0.88
N THR A 153 11.44 2.46 0.21
CA THR A 153 12.76 1.83 0.22
C THR A 153 12.82 0.66 -0.77
N ARG A 154 11.81 -0.23 -0.79
CA ARG A 154 11.74 -1.34 -1.76
C ARG A 154 11.66 -0.87 -3.21
N LEU A 155 10.89 0.18 -3.51
CA LEU A 155 10.87 0.77 -4.86
C LEU A 155 12.24 1.31 -5.25
N LEU A 156 12.92 1.98 -4.33
CA LEU A 156 14.25 2.55 -4.55
C LEU A 156 15.31 1.45 -4.71
N ASP A 157 15.20 0.34 -3.97
CA ASP A 157 16.07 -0.83 -4.11
C ASP A 157 15.96 -1.43 -5.52
N LEU A 158 14.72 -1.61 -6.01
CA LEU A 158 14.46 -2.15 -7.34
C LEU A 158 14.91 -1.24 -8.48
N THR A 159 14.94 0.08 -8.25
CA THR A 159 15.27 1.07 -9.28
C THR A 159 16.74 1.52 -9.23
N GLN A 160 17.49 1.11 -8.21
CA GLN A 160 18.85 1.59 -7.96
C GLN A 160 19.81 1.38 -9.14
N GLU A 161 19.84 0.17 -9.74
CA GLU A 161 20.72 -0.12 -10.87
C GLU A 161 20.26 0.55 -12.17
N ALA A 162 18.96 0.85 -12.29
CA ALA A 162 18.38 1.54 -13.43
C ALA A 162 18.44 3.07 -13.30
N ALA A 163 18.83 3.60 -12.14
CA ALA A 163 18.73 5.03 -11.85
C ALA A 163 19.40 5.95 -12.88
N PRO A 164 20.63 5.68 -13.38
CA PRO A 164 21.22 6.51 -14.43
C PRO A 164 20.39 6.54 -15.72
N ARG A 165 19.76 5.42 -16.08
CA ARG A 165 18.93 5.31 -17.30
C ARG A 165 17.57 5.97 -17.11
N ILE A 166 16.96 5.82 -15.94
CA ILE A 166 15.72 6.53 -15.59
C ILE A 166 15.98 8.04 -15.61
N ARG A 167 17.11 8.49 -15.05
CA ARG A 167 17.49 9.90 -15.02
C ARG A 167 17.64 10.51 -16.41
N THR A 168 18.14 9.75 -17.41
CA THR A 168 18.20 10.24 -18.79
C THR A 168 16.84 10.45 -19.42
N LEU A 169 15.78 9.79 -18.94
CA LEU A 169 14.41 10.04 -19.41
C LEU A 169 13.82 11.33 -18.85
N ALA A 170 14.33 11.85 -17.73
CA ALA A 170 13.80 13.06 -17.10
C ALA A 170 13.98 14.33 -17.97
N ASP A 171 14.81 14.29 -19.01
CA ASP A 171 14.96 15.40 -19.97
C ASP A 171 13.78 15.50 -20.96
N THR A 172 13.02 14.41 -21.15
CA THR A 172 11.95 14.32 -22.17
C THR A 172 10.64 13.72 -21.65
N CYS A 173 10.63 13.21 -20.42
CA CYS A 173 9.50 12.58 -19.76
C CYS A 173 9.31 13.17 -18.36
N ASP A 174 8.07 13.18 -17.89
CA ASP A 174 7.77 13.49 -16.49
C ASP A 174 8.01 12.23 -15.65
N VAL A 175 9.09 12.23 -14.88
CA VAL A 175 9.47 11.15 -13.98
C VAL A 175 9.09 11.53 -12.55
N ASN A 176 8.18 10.80 -11.92
CA ASN A 176 7.71 11.06 -10.57
C ASN A 176 7.58 9.77 -9.76
N VAL A 177 7.98 9.80 -8.49
CA VAL A 177 7.47 8.86 -7.50
C VAL A 177 6.16 9.42 -6.96
N THR A 178 5.08 8.68 -7.18
CA THR A 178 3.71 9.03 -6.76
C THR A 178 3.31 8.20 -5.56
N VAL A 179 2.69 8.84 -4.58
CA VAL A 179 2.23 8.23 -3.34
C VAL A 179 0.74 8.54 -3.17
N GLY A 180 -0.10 7.51 -3.23
CA GLY A 180 -1.48 7.61 -2.77
C GLY A 180 -1.56 7.12 -1.33
N TYR A 181 -1.80 8.02 -0.38
CA TYR A 181 -1.90 7.69 1.04
C TYR A 181 -3.32 7.90 1.53
N TYR A 182 -3.98 6.82 1.95
CA TYR A 182 -5.35 6.84 2.43
C TYR A 182 -5.35 6.40 3.89
N GLY A 183 -5.58 7.35 4.80
CA GLY A 183 -5.59 7.12 6.24
C GLY A 183 -6.97 7.23 6.86
N TYR A 184 -7.04 6.79 8.11
CA TYR A 184 -8.23 6.95 8.96
C TYR A 184 -8.29 8.40 9.47
N ALA A 185 -9.46 9.03 9.47
CA ALA A 185 -9.59 10.48 9.67
C ALA A 185 -9.01 10.98 11.00
N GLU A 186 -9.18 10.19 12.07
CA GLU A 186 -8.66 10.53 13.41
C GLU A 186 -7.25 9.97 13.68
N GLN A 187 -6.67 9.26 12.71
CA GLN A 187 -5.37 8.58 12.84
C GLN A 187 -4.54 8.73 11.56
N MET A 188 -4.36 9.97 11.12
CA MET A 188 -3.42 10.34 10.07
C MET A 188 -2.01 10.45 10.64
N TRP A 189 -1.09 9.71 10.06
CA TRP A 189 0.31 9.74 10.44
C TRP A 189 1.14 10.59 9.48
N GLY A 190 2.35 10.95 9.92
CA GLY A 190 3.34 11.54 9.03
C GLY A 190 3.87 10.50 8.04
N VAL A 191 4.51 11.00 6.97
CA VAL A 191 5.24 10.21 5.98
C VAL A 191 6.73 10.56 6.09
N PRO A 192 7.45 10.10 7.12
CA PRO A 192 8.88 10.32 7.22
C PRO A 192 9.61 9.79 5.99
N ILE A 193 10.55 10.59 5.47
CA ILE A 193 11.43 10.19 4.38
C ILE A 193 12.85 10.41 4.87
N GLU A 194 13.63 9.34 4.93
CA GLU A 194 14.99 9.42 5.40
C GLU A 194 15.91 10.13 4.40
N ARG A 195 17.02 10.67 4.89
CA ARG A 195 18.02 11.35 4.06
C ARG A 195 18.53 10.46 2.91
N GLU A 196 18.71 9.18 3.20
CA GLU A 196 19.17 8.21 2.20
C GLU A 196 18.15 8.06 1.07
N ASP A 197 16.87 7.87 1.39
CA ASP A 197 15.82 7.74 0.38
C ASP A 197 15.62 9.04 -0.42
N LEU A 198 15.74 10.21 0.20
CA LEU A 198 15.76 11.49 -0.53
C LEU A 198 16.90 11.58 -1.54
N SER A 199 18.10 11.10 -1.16
CA SER A 199 19.25 11.07 -2.07
C SER A 199 19.02 10.13 -3.25
N ARG A 200 18.36 8.98 -3.01
CA ARG A 200 18.05 7.99 -4.04
C ARG A 200 16.96 8.48 -4.99
N LEU A 201 15.93 9.15 -4.47
CA LEU A 201 14.92 9.86 -5.28
C LEU A 201 15.57 10.91 -6.20
N ALA A 202 16.49 11.72 -5.66
CA ALA A 202 17.22 12.71 -6.44
C ALA A 202 18.12 12.06 -7.51
N ALA A 203 18.72 10.90 -7.22
CA ALA A 203 19.53 10.14 -8.16
C ALA A 203 18.72 9.58 -9.34
N LEU A 204 17.44 9.25 -9.12
CA LEU A 204 16.50 8.89 -10.20
C LEU A 204 16.16 10.08 -11.10
N GLY A 205 16.37 11.32 -10.65
CA GLY A 205 15.83 12.51 -11.30
C GLY A 205 14.32 12.62 -11.18
N ALA A 206 13.71 11.92 -10.22
CA ALA A 206 12.26 11.89 -10.04
C ALA A 206 11.79 13.04 -9.14
N GLY A 207 10.64 13.62 -9.49
CA GLY A 207 9.83 14.36 -8.52
C GLY A 207 9.19 13.43 -7.49
N LEU A 208 8.67 14.00 -6.41
CA LEU A 208 7.88 13.28 -5.42
C LEU A 208 6.52 13.97 -5.29
N ASP A 209 5.46 13.21 -5.54
CA ASP A 209 4.07 13.66 -5.46
C ASP A 209 3.32 12.79 -4.44
N ILE A 210 2.71 13.43 -3.45
CA ILE A 210 2.03 12.76 -2.34
C ILE A 210 0.61 13.30 -2.23
N ASP A 211 -0.34 12.45 -2.60
CA ASP A 211 -1.75 12.70 -2.36
C ASP A 211 -2.17 12.10 -1.01
N LEU A 212 -2.65 12.95 -0.11
CA LEU A 212 -3.15 12.55 1.21
C LEU A 212 -4.68 12.59 1.23
N TYR A 213 -5.29 11.44 1.52
CA TYR A 213 -6.71 11.28 1.69
C TYR A 213 -7.01 10.76 3.09
N ALA A 214 -8.09 11.26 3.69
CA ALA A 214 -8.53 10.86 5.01
C ALA A 214 -10.05 10.68 5.01
N GLY A 215 -10.52 9.58 5.58
CA GLY A 215 -11.93 9.27 5.73
C GLY A 215 -12.15 8.10 6.67
N SER A 216 -13.26 8.12 7.42
CA SER A 216 -13.71 7.01 8.25
C SER A 216 -15.04 7.32 8.96
N PRO A 217 -15.80 6.31 9.41
CA PRO A 217 -16.79 6.51 10.45
C PRO A 217 -16.12 6.89 11.79
N ALA A 218 -16.89 7.44 12.73
CA ALA A 218 -16.42 7.69 14.09
C ALA A 218 -16.12 6.37 14.84
N LEU A 219 -15.17 6.40 15.77
CA LEU A 219 -14.85 5.26 16.63
C LEU A 219 -16.03 4.91 17.55
N ALA A 220 -16.16 3.63 17.88
CA ALA A 220 -17.14 3.21 18.87
C ALA A 220 -16.75 3.67 20.28
N GLU A 221 -17.72 4.11 21.08
CA GLU A 221 -17.52 4.33 22.51
C GLU A 221 -17.35 2.99 23.23
N VAL A 222 -16.37 2.91 24.13
CA VAL A 222 -16.19 1.73 25.00
C VAL A 222 -16.80 2.06 26.36
N PRO A 223 -17.73 1.23 26.88
CA PRO A 223 -18.33 1.38 28.21
C PRO A 223 -17.31 1.36 29.36
#